data_AF-A0A2D6UFE7-F1
#
_entry.id   AF-A0A2D6UFE7-F1
#
_cell.length_a   1.000
_cell.length_b   1.000
_cell.length_c   1.000
_cell.angle_alpha   90.00
_cell.angle_beta   90.00
_cell.angle_gamma   90.00
#
_symmetry.space_group_name_H-M   'P 1'
#
loop_
_entity.id
_entity.type
_entity.pdbx_description
1 polymer ?
#
loop_
_entity_poly.entity_id
_entity_poly.type
_entity_poly.pdbx_seq_one_letter_code
_entity_poly.pdbx_strand_id
1 'polypeptide(L)'
;MVVRGLFGEGSDAIGSFFQISNQQTLGESEKEILGRLRKVLIEIVKHECNARLLLVESDRLKLMDKIGRGYGVLRNSHLLTSNESMSLLSLMRFAVDLGMLPEENRALVDQLFMESQAGHIQYSLTGESGSDERDFYRAGLLRKAFAKLPELNFDILLEQEFTKLFPGGL
;
A
#
# COMPACT_ATOMS: atom_id res chain seq x y z
N MET A 1 -10.53 6.30 -20.90
CA MET A 1 -10.30 5.54 -19.64
C MET A 1 -10.22 6.55 -18.52
N VAL A 2 -10.68 6.19 -17.33
CA VAL A 2 -10.62 7.07 -16.17
C VAL A 2 -9.74 6.44 -15.10
N VAL A 3 -8.92 7.26 -14.46
CA VAL A 3 -8.09 6.90 -13.31
C VAL A 3 -8.51 7.79 -12.17
N ARG A 4 -8.73 7.19 -10.99
CA ARG A 4 -9.02 7.92 -9.74
C ARG A 4 -8.35 7.24 -8.57
N GLY A 5 -8.04 7.99 -7.52
CA GLY A 5 -7.68 7.41 -6.23
C GLY A 5 -8.81 6.55 -5.68
N LEU A 6 -8.46 5.43 -5.04
CA LEU A 6 -9.45 4.53 -4.43
C LEU A 6 -9.88 5.01 -3.03
N PHE A 7 -8.94 5.61 -2.30
CA PHE A 7 -9.15 6.14 -0.95
C PHE A 7 -8.83 7.63 -0.91
N GLY A 8 -9.64 8.40 -0.19
CA GLY A 8 -9.56 9.86 -0.12
C GLY A 8 -10.81 10.53 -0.68
N GLU A 9 -10.85 11.86 -0.59
CA GLU A 9 -11.90 12.67 -1.20
C GLU A 9 -11.41 13.25 -2.53
N GLY A 10 -12.26 13.25 -3.56
CA GLY A 10 -11.93 13.78 -4.88
C GLY A 10 -10.89 12.94 -5.66
N SER A 11 -9.75 13.55 -6.00
CA SER A 11 -8.68 12.92 -6.80
C SER A 11 -7.52 12.36 -5.99
N ASP A 12 -7.53 12.51 -4.66
CA ASP A 12 -6.45 12.03 -3.81
C ASP A 12 -6.37 10.50 -3.83
N ALA A 13 -5.15 9.96 -3.96
CA ALA A 13 -4.87 8.53 -4.01
C ALA A 13 -4.13 8.08 -2.74
N ILE A 14 -4.85 8.12 -1.62
CA ILE A 14 -4.27 7.82 -0.30
C ILE A 14 -3.86 6.35 -0.24
N GLY A 15 -2.65 6.09 0.27
CA GLY A 15 -2.06 4.75 0.31
C GLY A 15 -1.64 4.22 -1.07
N SER A 16 -1.58 5.08 -2.10
CA SER A 16 -1.18 4.73 -3.46
C SER A 16 -2.07 3.68 -4.14
N PHE A 17 -3.36 3.62 -3.77
CA PHE A 17 -4.34 2.81 -4.47
C PHE A 17 -5.04 3.62 -5.55
N PHE A 18 -5.09 3.05 -6.75
CA PHE A 18 -5.73 3.65 -7.92
C PHE A 18 -6.78 2.68 -8.48
N GLN A 19 -7.93 3.23 -8.84
CA GLN A 19 -8.93 2.54 -9.63
C GLN A 19 -8.85 3.00 -11.08
N ILE A 20 -8.75 2.04 -11.99
CA ILE A 20 -8.72 2.26 -13.43
C ILE A 20 -9.99 1.62 -14.01
N SER A 21 -10.79 2.41 -14.74
CA SER A 21 -12.07 1.95 -15.30
C SER A 21 -12.24 2.32 -16.78
N ASN A 22 -13.07 1.54 -17.48
CA ASN A 22 -13.54 1.91 -18.81
C ASN A 22 -14.52 3.09 -18.70
N GLN A 23 -14.47 3.97 -19.68
CA GLN A 23 -15.36 5.13 -19.77
C GLN A 23 -16.37 5.00 -20.91
N GLN A 24 -15.99 4.27 -21.96
CA GLN A 24 -16.86 3.97 -23.09
C GLN A 24 -17.64 2.69 -22.82
N THR A 25 -18.93 2.73 -23.11
CA THR A 25 -19.89 1.63 -22.87
C THR A 25 -20.66 1.24 -24.14
N LEU A 26 -20.92 2.18 -25.06
CA LEU A 26 -21.61 1.93 -26.33
C LEU A 26 -20.64 1.94 -27.51
N GLY A 27 -20.86 1.05 -28.47
CA GLY A 27 -20.10 1.01 -29.73
C GLY A 27 -18.82 0.17 -29.70
N GLU A 28 -18.50 -0.46 -28.56
CA GLU A 28 -17.41 -1.42 -28.43
C GLU A 28 -17.95 -2.68 -27.74
N SER A 29 -17.48 -3.86 -28.15
CA SER A 29 -17.76 -5.11 -27.44
C SER A 29 -16.99 -5.18 -26.12
N GLU A 30 -17.49 -5.94 -25.15
CA GLU A 30 -16.80 -6.17 -23.87
C GLU A 30 -15.40 -6.75 -24.08
N LYS A 31 -15.21 -7.59 -25.09
CA LYS A 31 -13.91 -8.15 -25.46
C LYS A 31 -12.91 -7.07 -25.89
N GLU A 32 -13.35 -6.08 -26.67
CA GLU A 32 -12.51 -4.95 -27.09
C GLU A 32 -12.18 -4.04 -25.90
N ILE A 33 -13.19 -3.76 -25.05
CA ILE A 33 -13.01 -2.97 -23.82
C ILE A 33 -11.97 -3.62 -22.91
N LEU A 34 -12.10 -4.92 -22.63
CA LEU A 34 -11.17 -5.69 -21.80
C LEU A 34 -9.77 -5.78 -22.44
N GLY A 35 -9.71 -5.97 -23.76
CA GLY A 35 -8.45 -6.00 -24.50
C GLY A 35 -7.68 -4.69 -24.40
N ARG A 36 -8.37 -3.55 -24.53
CA ARG A 36 -7.77 -2.22 -24.34
C ARG A 36 -7.35 -1.97 -22.91
N LEU A 37 -8.21 -2.29 -21.94
CA LEU A 37 -7.91 -2.12 -20.51
C LEU A 37 -6.66 -2.93 -20.11
N ARG A 38 -6.58 -4.19 -20.56
CA ARG A 38 -5.41 -5.06 -20.31
C ARG A 38 -4.12 -4.48 -20.87
N LYS A 39 -4.13 -3.93 -22.09
CA LYS A 39 -2.93 -3.32 -22.70
C LYS A 39 -2.41 -2.17 -21.84
N VAL A 40 -3.30 -1.28 -21.39
CA VAL A 40 -2.91 -0.15 -20.54
C VAL A 40 -2.42 -0.60 -19.17
N LEU A 41 -3.10 -1.58 -18.55
CA LEU A 41 -2.67 -2.14 -17.27
C LEU A 41 -1.26 -2.74 -17.33
N ILE A 42 -0.93 -3.46 -18.40
CA ILE A 42 0.41 -4.03 -18.60
C ILE A 42 1.47 -2.93 -18.65
N GLU A 43 1.23 -1.85 -19.38
CA GLU A 43 2.18 -0.73 -19.45
C GLU A 43 2.32 0.00 -18.10
N ILE A 44 1.22 0.16 -17.35
CA ILE A 44 1.27 0.74 -16.00
C ILE A 44 2.12 -0.13 -15.06
N VAL A 45 1.92 -1.45 -15.07
CA VAL A 45 2.70 -2.38 -14.26
C VAL A 45 4.19 -2.29 -14.61
N LYS A 46 4.54 -2.23 -15.91
CA LYS A 46 5.94 -2.05 -16.34
C LYS A 46 6.54 -0.75 -15.83
N HIS A 47 5.82 0.37 -16.00
CA HIS A 47 6.29 1.67 -15.51
C HIS A 47 6.47 1.69 -13.99
N GLU A 48 5.57 1.05 -13.26
CA GLU A 48 5.63 0.95 -11.80
C GLU A 48 6.82 0.11 -11.34
N CYS A 49 7.04 -1.06 -11.94
CA CYS A 49 8.20 -1.90 -11.65
C CYS A 49 9.53 -1.17 -11.97
N ASN A 50 9.60 -0.47 -13.10
CA ASN A 50 10.77 0.35 -13.45
C ASN A 50 10.99 1.50 -12.45
N ALA A 51 9.92 2.14 -11.99
CA ALA A 51 10.02 3.19 -10.97
C ALA A 51 10.52 2.65 -9.63
N ARG A 52 10.11 1.43 -9.23
CA ARG A 52 10.65 0.77 -8.02
C ARG A 52 12.15 0.51 -8.14
N LEU A 53 12.59 -0.03 -9.27
CA LEU A 53 14.01 -0.28 -9.54
C LEU A 53 14.81 1.01 -9.45
N LEU A 54 14.39 2.05 -10.17
CA LEU A 54 15.04 3.36 -10.14
C LEU A 54 15.09 3.95 -8.74
N LEU A 55 14.01 3.86 -7.97
CA LEU A 55 13.94 4.37 -6.59
C LEU A 55 14.93 3.66 -5.66
N VAL A 56 15.07 2.34 -5.81
CA VAL A 56 16.07 1.56 -5.05
C VAL A 56 17.48 1.93 -5.48
N GLU A 57 17.75 2.11 -6.77
CA GLU A 57 19.08 2.47 -7.26
C GLU A 57 19.50 3.90 -6.88
N SER A 58 18.59 4.88 -7.00
CA SER A 58 18.91 6.30 -6.79
C SER A 58 18.86 6.74 -5.34
N ASP A 59 17.94 6.18 -4.55
CA ASP A 59 17.58 6.72 -3.23
C ASP A 59 17.41 5.63 -2.15
N ARG A 60 18.12 4.49 -2.29
CA ARG A 60 18.07 3.35 -1.36
C ARG A 60 18.01 3.71 0.12
N LEU A 61 18.95 4.55 0.58
CA LEU A 61 19.07 4.91 2.00
C LEU A 61 17.85 5.69 2.49
N LYS A 62 17.29 6.58 1.66
CA LYS A 62 16.07 7.32 2.00
C LYS A 62 14.86 6.39 2.01
N LEU A 63 14.81 5.42 1.09
CA LEU A 63 13.77 4.41 1.07
C LEU A 63 13.81 3.55 2.34
N MET A 64 14.99 3.09 2.74
CA MET A 64 15.19 2.34 4.00
C MET A 64 14.74 3.15 5.22
N ASP A 65 15.16 4.41 5.34
CA ASP A 65 14.73 5.30 6.44
C ASP A 65 13.21 5.51 6.43
N LYS A 66 12.60 5.75 5.26
CA LYS A 66 11.16 5.96 5.14
C LYS A 66 10.36 4.72 5.55
N ILE A 67 10.77 3.54 5.09
CA ILE A 67 10.14 2.26 5.47
C ILE A 67 10.35 2.01 6.97
N GLY A 68 11.57 2.16 7.49
CA GLY A 68 11.90 1.94 8.90
C GLY A 68 11.12 2.86 9.84
N ARG A 69 11.02 4.16 9.52
CA ARG A 69 10.17 5.11 10.24
C ARG A 69 8.71 4.67 10.19
N GLY A 70 8.22 4.28 9.02
CA GLY A 70 6.83 3.88 8.88
C GLY A 70 6.48 2.65 9.71
N TYR A 71 7.35 1.64 9.70
CA TYR A 71 7.24 0.46 10.56
C TYR A 71 7.29 0.83 12.05
N GLY A 72 8.22 1.71 12.44
CA GLY A 72 8.34 2.20 13.81
C GLY A 72 7.09 2.94 14.30
N VAL A 73 6.50 3.79 13.45
CA VAL A 73 5.24 4.49 13.76
C VAL A 73 4.11 3.48 13.94
N LEU A 74 3.90 2.55 13.00
CA LEU A 74 2.83 1.55 13.09
C LEU A 74 2.95 0.65 14.33
N ARG A 75 4.17 0.40 14.80
CA ARG A 75 4.44 -0.43 15.98
C ARG A 75 4.26 0.30 17.31
N ASN A 76 4.36 1.64 17.35
CA ASN A 76 4.44 2.41 18.60
C ASN A 76 3.46 3.58 18.73
N SER A 77 2.86 4.08 17.65
CA SER A 77 2.01 5.28 17.68
C SER A 77 0.74 5.05 18.50
N HIS A 78 0.28 6.06 19.25
CA HIS A 78 -0.94 5.97 20.07
C HIS A 78 -2.18 6.64 19.47
N LEU A 79 -1.99 7.48 18.47
CA LEU A 79 -3.03 8.18 17.74
C LEU A 79 -2.61 8.16 16.27
N LEU A 80 -3.50 7.69 15.38
CA LEU A 80 -3.17 7.57 13.97
C LEU A 80 -4.40 7.83 13.12
N THR A 81 -4.33 8.85 12.27
CA THR A 81 -5.44 9.19 11.36
C THR A 81 -5.63 8.11 10.29
N SER A 82 -6.80 8.10 9.65
CA SER A 82 -7.05 7.19 8.51
C SER A 82 -6.00 7.41 7.40
N ASN A 83 -5.75 8.65 7.01
CA ASN A 83 -4.86 8.96 5.88
C ASN A 83 -3.40 8.58 6.17
N GLU A 84 -2.95 8.84 7.39
CA GLU A 84 -1.62 8.46 7.84
C GLU A 84 -1.47 6.93 7.86
N SER A 85 -2.44 6.20 8.43
CA SER A 85 -2.42 4.74 8.46
C SER A 85 -2.31 4.12 7.08
N MET A 86 -3.06 4.64 6.11
CA MET A 86 -3.05 4.17 4.72
C MET A 86 -1.70 4.42 4.06
N SER A 87 -1.10 5.59 4.30
CA SER A 87 0.21 5.94 3.75
C SER A 87 1.31 5.05 4.32
N LEU A 88 1.25 4.75 5.62
CA LEU A 88 2.21 3.90 6.31
C LEU A 88 2.05 2.42 5.92
N LEU A 89 0.82 1.91 5.85
CA LEU A 89 0.54 0.55 5.39
C LEU A 89 0.99 0.35 3.94
N SER A 90 0.92 1.38 3.10
CA SER A 90 1.45 1.34 1.72
C SER A 90 2.96 1.13 1.69
N LEU A 91 3.70 1.78 2.60
CA LEU A 91 5.12 1.51 2.76
C LEU A 91 5.40 0.08 3.23
N MET A 92 4.56 -0.48 4.10
CA MET A 92 4.71 -1.87 4.57
C MET A 92 4.40 -2.87 3.45
N ARG A 93 3.40 -2.56 2.63
CA ARG A 93 3.08 -3.35 1.45
C ARG A 93 4.24 -3.37 0.45
N PHE A 94 4.87 -2.22 0.26
CA PHE A 94 6.06 -2.10 -0.56
C PHE A 94 7.27 -2.82 0.07
N ALA A 95 7.42 -2.78 1.40
CA ALA A 95 8.46 -3.55 2.10
C ALA A 95 8.31 -5.07 1.89
N VAL A 96 7.08 -5.59 1.82
CA VAL A 96 6.82 -6.99 1.44
C VAL A 96 7.26 -7.24 0.00
N ASP A 97 6.89 -6.35 -0.93
CA ASP A 97 7.27 -6.48 -2.34
C ASP A 97 8.80 -6.39 -2.56
N LEU A 98 9.52 -5.69 -1.69
CA LEU A 98 10.99 -5.61 -1.66
C LEU A 98 11.65 -6.78 -0.92
N GLY A 99 10.87 -7.70 -0.35
CA GLY A 99 11.36 -8.83 0.45
C GLY A 99 11.93 -8.45 1.83
N MET A 100 11.79 -7.19 2.26
CA MET A 100 12.20 -6.77 3.62
C MET A 100 11.29 -7.35 4.69
N LEU A 101 10.01 -7.54 4.36
CA LEU A 101 9.03 -8.24 5.20
C LEU A 101 8.64 -9.54 4.49
N PRO A 102 8.60 -10.70 5.16
CA PRO A 102 8.31 -11.97 4.51
C PRO A 102 6.94 -11.98 3.81
N GLU A 103 6.88 -12.64 2.65
CA GLU A 103 5.69 -12.73 1.77
C GLU A 103 4.42 -13.26 2.48
N GLU A 104 4.59 -14.14 3.47
CA GLU A 104 3.49 -14.64 4.32
C GLU A 104 2.72 -13.54 5.07
N ASN A 105 3.34 -12.36 5.26
CA ASN A 105 2.71 -11.22 5.93
C ASN A 105 1.91 -10.33 4.95
N ARG A 106 1.97 -10.59 3.63
CA ARG A 106 1.24 -9.83 2.60
C ARG A 106 -0.25 -9.72 2.93
N ALA A 107 -0.88 -10.85 3.19
CA ALA A 107 -2.32 -10.93 3.46
C ALA A 107 -2.71 -10.16 4.73
N LEU A 108 -1.87 -10.17 5.76
CA LEU A 108 -2.09 -9.40 6.98
C LEU A 108 -2.04 -7.89 6.68
N VAL A 109 -1.03 -7.43 5.95
CA VAL A 109 -0.93 -6.01 5.56
C VAL A 109 -2.15 -5.59 4.72
N ASP A 110 -2.56 -6.41 3.75
CA ASP A 110 -3.75 -6.17 2.92
C ASP A 110 -5.05 -6.13 3.75
N GLN A 111 -5.18 -6.99 4.76
CA GLN A 111 -6.30 -6.96 5.70
C GLN A 111 -6.32 -5.69 6.54
N LEU A 112 -5.16 -5.24 7.04
CA LEU A 112 -5.06 -4.04 7.87
C LEU A 112 -5.46 -2.76 7.12
N PHE A 113 -5.29 -2.72 5.79
CA PHE A 113 -5.83 -1.63 4.97
C PHE A 113 -7.35 -1.51 5.06
N MET A 114 -8.06 -2.64 5.07
CA MET A 114 -9.51 -2.65 5.19
C MET A 114 -9.94 -2.34 6.62
N GLU A 115 -9.36 -3.03 7.60
CA GLU A 115 -9.74 -2.88 9.01
C GLU A 115 -9.42 -1.48 9.59
N SER A 116 -8.43 -0.79 9.04
CA SER A 116 -8.08 0.57 9.44
C SER A 116 -9.01 1.65 8.89
N GLN A 117 -9.93 1.31 7.96
CA GLN A 117 -10.87 2.29 7.42
C GLN A 117 -11.84 2.79 8.49
N ALA A 118 -12.26 4.05 8.40
CA ALA A 118 -13.16 4.67 9.37
C ALA A 118 -14.44 3.85 9.63
N GLY A 119 -15.04 3.28 8.58
CA GLY A 119 -16.25 2.45 8.71
C GLY A 119 -16.01 1.14 9.46
N HIS A 120 -14.88 0.46 9.23
CA HIS A 120 -14.55 -0.79 9.92
C HIS A 120 -14.16 -0.55 11.39
N ILE A 121 -13.43 0.53 11.67
CA ILE A 121 -13.13 0.97 13.03
C ILE A 121 -14.43 1.32 13.77
N GLN A 122 -15.30 2.12 13.16
CA GLN A 122 -16.59 2.50 13.74
C GLN A 122 -17.50 1.28 13.97
N TYR A 123 -17.47 0.29 13.07
CA TYR A 123 -18.22 -0.95 13.26
C TYR A 123 -17.68 -1.78 14.44
N SER A 124 -16.37 -1.74 14.67
CA SER A 124 -15.72 -2.44 15.78
C SER A 124 -15.90 -1.73 17.13
N LEU A 125 -16.24 -0.44 17.11
CA LEU A 125 -16.57 0.36 18.29
C LEU A 125 -18.08 0.28 18.58
N THR A 126 -18.44 0.11 19.84
CA THR A 126 -19.85 0.16 20.26
C THR A 126 -20.28 1.61 20.46
N GLY A 127 -21.32 2.05 19.77
CA GLY A 127 -21.89 3.40 19.91
C GLY A 127 -21.23 4.43 18.98
N GLU A 128 -21.68 5.68 19.08
CA GLU A 128 -21.08 6.78 18.32
C GLU A 128 -19.67 7.07 18.86
N SER A 129 -18.70 7.26 17.96
CA SER A 129 -17.32 7.58 18.34
C SER A 129 -16.84 8.87 17.68
N GLY A 130 -16.01 9.63 18.40
CA GLY A 130 -15.33 10.82 17.87
C GLY A 130 -14.20 10.46 16.88
N SER A 131 -13.64 11.45 16.19
CA SER A 131 -12.43 11.25 15.36
C SER A 131 -11.27 10.67 16.17
N ASP A 132 -11.02 11.24 17.34
CA ASP A 132 -9.85 10.93 18.14
C ASP A 132 -9.94 9.53 18.75
N GLU A 133 -11.14 9.09 19.11
CA GLU A 133 -11.39 7.73 19.59
C GLU A 133 -11.15 6.70 18.49
N ARG A 134 -11.60 6.97 17.25
CA ARG A 134 -11.30 6.11 16.11
C ARG A 134 -9.81 6.07 15.82
N ASP A 135 -9.13 7.21 15.89
CA ASP A 135 -7.70 7.31 15.64
C ASP A 135 -6.88 6.57 16.71
N PHE A 136 -7.31 6.65 17.97
CA PHE A 136 -6.73 5.90 19.08
C PHE A 136 -6.93 4.39 18.92
N TYR A 137 -8.15 3.96 18.59
CA TYR A 137 -8.46 2.55 18.36
C TYR A 137 -7.71 1.99 17.16
N ARG A 138 -7.66 2.73 16.04
CA ARG A 138 -6.89 2.36 14.84
C ARG A 138 -5.42 2.16 15.18
N ALA A 139 -4.82 3.11 15.89
CA ALA A 139 -3.44 2.98 16.34
C ALA A 139 -3.26 1.73 17.20
N GLY A 140 -4.20 1.44 18.12
CA GLY A 140 -4.18 0.23 18.95
C GLY A 140 -4.23 -1.07 18.15
N LEU A 141 -5.13 -1.15 17.16
CA LEU A 141 -5.26 -2.28 16.24
C LEU A 141 -3.94 -2.52 15.48
N LEU A 142 -3.37 -1.47 14.90
CA LEU A 142 -2.12 -1.54 14.14
C LEU A 142 -0.94 -1.93 15.03
N ARG A 143 -0.76 -1.28 16.19
CA ARG A 143 0.30 -1.63 17.14
C ARG A 143 0.24 -3.11 17.54
N LYS A 144 -0.96 -3.62 17.83
CA LYS A 144 -1.16 -5.02 18.23
C LYS A 144 -0.83 -5.99 17.09
N ALA A 145 -1.16 -5.65 15.85
CA ALA A 145 -0.81 -6.46 14.69
C ALA A 145 0.70 -6.44 14.42
N PHE A 146 1.31 -5.25 14.39
CA PHE A 146 2.74 -5.06 14.12
C PHE A 146 3.66 -5.58 15.24
N ALA A 147 3.18 -5.69 16.48
CA ALA A 147 3.94 -6.31 17.56
C ALA A 147 4.26 -7.80 17.31
N LYS A 148 3.49 -8.47 16.45
CA LYS A 148 3.68 -9.89 16.10
C LYS A 148 4.51 -10.10 14.83
N LEU A 149 4.77 -9.03 14.07
CA LEU A 149 5.56 -9.11 12.85
C LEU A 149 7.04 -9.25 13.18
N PRO A 150 7.83 -9.93 12.31
CA PRO A 150 9.27 -9.94 12.43
C PRO A 150 9.85 -8.55 12.18
N GLU A 151 11.11 -8.37 12.58
CA GLU A 151 11.88 -7.19 12.20
C GLU A 151 12.11 -7.17 10.68
N LEU A 152 12.25 -5.97 10.13
CA LEU A 152 12.51 -5.79 8.71
C LEU A 152 13.96 -6.16 8.38
N ASN A 153 14.14 -6.97 7.34
CA ASN A 153 15.45 -7.26 6.81
C ASN A 153 15.84 -6.22 5.74
N PHE A 154 16.64 -5.24 6.12
CA PHE A 154 17.12 -4.20 5.21
C PHE A 154 18.33 -4.62 4.36
N ASP A 155 19.04 -5.69 4.76
CA ASP A 155 20.23 -6.16 4.08
C ASP A 155 19.92 -6.66 2.67
N ILE A 156 18.68 -7.09 2.41
CA ILE A 156 18.22 -7.54 1.09
C ILE A 156 18.39 -6.48 -0.01
N LEU A 157 18.33 -5.19 0.33
CA LEU A 157 18.59 -4.13 -0.64
C LEU A 157 20.07 -3.81 -0.82
N LEU A 158 20.94 -4.28 0.08
CA LEU A 158 22.39 -4.15 -0.03
C LEU A 158 22.99 -5.24 -0.93
N GLU A 159 22.29 -6.36 -1.09
CA GLU A 159 22.65 -7.47 -1.96
C GLU A 159 22.44 -7.14 -3.45
N GLN A 160 23.30 -7.65 -4.34
CA GLN A 160 23.20 -7.41 -5.80
C GLN A 160 22.01 -8.12 -6.47
N GLU A 161 21.27 -8.95 -5.74
CA GLU A 161 20.19 -9.78 -6.29
C GLU A 161 18.81 -9.11 -6.29
N PHE A 162 18.66 -7.88 -5.76
CA PHE A 162 17.35 -7.22 -5.66
C PHE A 162 16.64 -7.03 -7.01
N THR A 163 17.39 -6.94 -8.12
CA THR A 163 16.83 -6.87 -9.49
C THR A 163 16.02 -8.12 -9.85
N LYS A 164 16.30 -9.28 -9.21
CA LYS A 164 15.55 -10.52 -9.39
C LYS A 164 14.19 -10.51 -8.67
N LEU A 165 13.96 -9.58 -7.74
CA LEU A 165 12.68 -9.45 -7.01
C LEU A 165 11.54 -8.91 -7.88
N PHE A 166 11.87 -8.28 -9.02
CA PHE A 166 10.90 -7.74 -9.95
C PHE A 166 10.93 -8.53 -11.27
N PRO A 167 10.06 -9.56 -11.43
CA PRO A 167 9.98 -10.28 -12.69
C PRO A 167 9.43 -9.35 -13.78
N GLY A 168 10.32 -8.66 -14.49
CA GLY A 168 9.95 -7.74 -15.56
C GLY A 168 10.94 -6.61 -15.93
N GLY A 169 12.13 -6.50 -15.34
CA GLY A 169 13.13 -5.48 -15.76
C GLY A 169 14.43 -6.12 -16.25
N LEU A 170 15.07 -5.73 -17.37
CA LEU A 170 14.85 -4.69 -18.39
C LEU A 170 14.11 -5.21 -19.64
#